data_AF-A0A947KIU3-F1
#
_entry.id   AF-A0A947KIU3-F1
#
_cell.length_a   1.000
_cell.length_b   1.000
_cell.length_c   1.000
_cell.angle_alpha   90.00
_cell.angle_beta   90.00
_cell.angle_gamma   90.00
#
_symmetry.space_group_name_H-M   'P 1'
#
loop_
_entity.id
_entity.type
_entity.pdbx_description
1 polymer ?
#
loop_
_entity_poly.entity_id
_entity_poly.type
_entity_poly.pdbx_seq_one_letter_code
_entity_poly.pdbx_strand_id
1 'polypeptide(L)'
;MEDLACPECGVALSEADLREALFCKSCKTKLRDPKYIDFLELLVYNEVVDDIDFFDMSLYGDEILKDEHEDYDEPDIDPSKFEKRKEVWDEFEDDIELKEGMKDAVDIEDEAWNIFDDEALEEDEADDDLDIDSDND
;
A
#
# COMPACT_ATOMS: atom_id res chain seq x y z
N MET A 1 -31.94 -3.13 -12.81
CA MET A 1 -31.60 -2.06 -11.88
C MET A 1 -32.45 -2.29 -10.67
N GLU A 2 -31.81 -2.67 -9.57
CA GLU A 2 -32.46 -2.61 -8.26
C GLU A 2 -32.65 -1.13 -7.95
N ASP A 3 -33.86 -0.75 -7.57
CA ASP A 3 -34.16 0.64 -7.24
C ASP A 3 -33.35 1.03 -5.99
N LEU A 4 -32.39 1.93 -6.18
CA LEU A 4 -31.51 2.37 -5.11
C LEU A 4 -32.32 3.19 -4.10
N ALA A 5 -32.38 2.76 -2.85
CA ALA A 5 -33.21 3.38 -1.82
C ALA A 5 -32.35 3.96 -0.70
N CYS A 6 -32.79 5.07 -0.12
CA CYS A 6 -32.09 5.69 1.00
C CYS A 6 -32.12 4.77 2.23
N PRO A 7 -30.97 4.48 2.88
CA PRO A 7 -30.91 3.60 4.04
C PRO A 7 -31.66 4.14 5.27
N GLU A 8 -31.92 5.45 5.33
CA GLU A 8 -32.67 6.07 6.44
C GLU A 8 -34.17 6.19 6.19
N CYS A 9 -34.59 6.65 5.01
CA CYS A 9 -36.00 6.94 4.74
C CYS A 9 -36.66 6.00 3.74
N GLY A 10 -35.92 5.09 3.12
CA GLY A 10 -36.44 4.13 2.13
C GLY A 10 -36.93 4.76 0.83
N VAL A 11 -36.73 6.07 0.64
CA VAL A 11 -37.13 6.76 -0.60
C VAL A 11 -36.14 6.42 -1.71
N ALA A 12 -36.65 6.21 -2.92
CA ALA A 12 -35.83 5.98 -4.10
C ALA A 12 -34.89 7.17 -4.35
N LEU A 13 -33.62 6.88 -4.53
CA LEU A 13 -32.56 7.82 -4.85
C LEU A 13 -32.22 7.70 -6.33
N SER A 14 -31.93 8.83 -6.98
CA SER A 14 -31.43 8.81 -8.35
C SER A 14 -29.91 8.74 -8.36
N GLU A 15 -29.35 7.92 -9.24
CA GLU A 15 -27.89 7.76 -9.41
C GLU A 15 -27.22 9.09 -9.77
N ALA A 16 -27.86 9.90 -10.62
CA ALA A 16 -27.36 11.21 -11.01
C ALA A 16 -27.21 12.15 -9.81
N ASP A 17 -28.19 12.14 -8.88
CA ASP A 17 -28.11 12.98 -7.68
C ASP A 17 -27.01 12.51 -6.73
N LEU A 18 -26.80 11.19 -6.63
CA LEU A 18 -25.76 10.61 -5.77
C LEU A 18 -24.35 10.86 -6.30
N ARG A 19 -24.19 10.94 -7.62
CA ARG A 19 -22.92 11.34 -8.27
C ARG A 19 -22.53 12.77 -7.96
N GLU A 20 -23.50 13.68 -7.90
CA GLU A 20 -23.22 15.08 -7.57
C GLU A 20 -23.01 15.29 -6.07
N ALA A 21 -23.82 14.62 -5.24
CA ALA A 21 -23.72 14.71 -3.79
C ALA A 21 -24.26 13.47 -3.10
N LEU A 22 -23.46 12.87 -2.21
CA LEU A 22 -23.84 11.78 -1.29
C LEU A 22 -24.80 12.27 -0.19
N PHE A 23 -25.97 12.74 -0.60
CA PHE A 23 -26.96 13.36 0.26
C PHE A 23 -28.36 13.00 -0.20
N CYS A 24 -29.19 12.55 0.74
CA CYS A 24 -30.59 12.28 0.42
C CYS A 24 -31.39 13.59 0.36
N LYS A 25 -31.98 13.92 -0.79
CA LYS A 25 -32.84 15.11 -0.95
C LYS A 25 -34.12 15.06 -0.11
N SER A 26 -34.59 13.87 0.27
CA SER A 26 -35.85 13.67 1.01
C SER A 26 -35.68 13.85 2.52
N CYS A 27 -34.78 13.09 3.15
CA CYS A 27 -34.56 13.17 4.60
C CYS A 27 -33.44 14.14 5.00
N LYS A 28 -32.67 14.66 4.05
CA LYS A 28 -31.50 15.52 4.27
C LYS A 28 -30.39 14.86 5.07
N THR A 29 -30.35 13.53 5.10
CA THR A 29 -29.25 12.79 5.70
C THR A 29 -28.03 12.85 4.78
N LYS A 30 -26.87 13.15 5.36
CA LYS A 30 -25.57 12.96 4.71
C LYS A 30 -25.26 11.46 4.72
N LEU A 31 -25.09 10.88 3.54
CA LEU A 31 -24.87 9.45 3.38
C LEU A 31 -23.40 9.07 3.58
N ARG A 32 -22.48 10.05 3.49
CA ARG A 32 -21.06 9.90 3.84
C ARG A 32 -20.89 9.88 5.37
N ASP A 33 -21.24 8.75 5.97
CA ASP A 33 -21.14 8.50 7.41
C ASP A 33 -20.77 7.01 7.62
N PRO A 34 -19.92 6.67 8.61
CA PRO A 34 -19.51 5.30 8.90
C PRO A 34 -20.70 4.35 9.17
N LYS A 35 -21.84 4.88 9.61
CA LYS A 35 -23.06 4.07 9.79
C LYS A 35 -23.60 3.45 8.49
N TYR A 36 -23.26 4.03 7.33
CA TYR A 36 -23.78 3.61 6.03
C TYR A 36 -22.68 3.03 5.12
N ILE A 37 -21.58 2.49 5.68
CA ILE A 37 -20.46 1.90 4.90
C ILE A 37 -20.96 0.87 3.91
N ASP A 38 -21.73 -0.14 4.33
CA ASP A 38 -22.29 -1.17 3.43
C ASP A 38 -23.02 -0.58 2.22
N PHE A 39 -23.73 0.54 2.43
CA PHE A 39 -24.45 1.24 1.37
C PHE A 39 -23.50 2.01 0.44
N LEU A 40 -22.46 2.63 1.00
CA LEU A 40 -21.41 3.31 0.23
C LEU A 40 -20.63 2.32 -0.63
N GLU A 41 -20.29 1.15 -0.09
CA GLU A 41 -19.64 0.07 -0.84
C GLU A 41 -20.50 -0.44 -1.99
N LEU A 42 -21.81 -0.61 -1.74
CA LEU A 42 -22.76 -0.97 -2.80
C LEU A 42 -22.78 0.09 -3.93
N LEU A 43 -22.68 1.37 -3.59
CA LEU A 43 -22.61 2.45 -4.59
C LEU A 43 -21.33 2.37 -5.43
N VAL A 44 -20.19 2.08 -4.80
CA VAL A 44 -18.91 1.92 -5.50
C VAL A 44 -18.93 0.67 -6.38
N TYR A 45 -19.43 -0.47 -5.87
CA TYR A 45 -19.54 -1.72 -6.61
C TYR A 45 -20.40 -1.59 -7.88
N ASN A 46 -21.47 -0.80 -7.81
CA ASN A 46 -22.34 -0.52 -8.95
C ASN A 46 -21.84 0.65 -9.83
N GLU A 47 -20.62 1.17 -9.61
CA GLU A 47 -20.03 2.31 -10.34
C GLU A 47 -20.95 3.55 -10.32
N VAL A 48 -21.73 3.71 -9.26
CA VAL A 48 -22.62 4.87 -9.09
C VAL A 48 -21.79 6.06 -8.61
N VAL A 49 -20.82 5.86 -7.71
CA VAL A 49 -19.99 6.93 -7.14
C VAL A 49 -18.53 6.51 -7.12
N ASP A 50 -17.65 7.37 -7.65
CA ASP A 50 -16.19 7.13 -7.72
C ASP A 50 -15.39 7.87 -6.63
N ASP A 51 -16.01 8.83 -5.94
CA ASP A 51 -15.34 9.77 -5.00
C ASP A 51 -15.31 9.24 -3.54
N ILE A 52 -15.27 7.92 -3.38
CA ILE A 52 -15.20 7.25 -2.08
C ILE A 52 -13.85 6.56 -1.98
N ASP A 53 -13.01 7.05 -1.07
CA ASP A 53 -11.70 6.50 -0.79
C ASP A 53 -11.83 5.38 0.27
N PHE A 54 -11.38 4.18 -0.08
CA PHE A 54 -11.33 3.02 0.81
C PHE A 54 -10.40 3.23 2.01
N PHE A 55 -9.45 4.17 1.91
CA PHE A 55 -8.51 4.48 2.98
C PHE A 55 -8.97 5.65 3.87
N ASP A 56 -10.19 6.17 3.68
CA ASP A 56 -10.71 7.24 4.52
C ASP A 56 -10.96 6.72 5.94
N MET A 57 -10.03 7.03 6.86
CA MET A 57 -10.14 6.65 8.27
C MET A 57 -11.39 7.21 8.96
N SER A 58 -12.02 8.27 8.42
CA SER A 58 -13.27 8.79 8.98
C SER A 58 -14.49 7.91 8.66
N LEU A 59 -14.38 7.08 7.63
CA LEU A 59 -15.38 6.09 7.23
C LEU A 59 -14.98 4.69 7.72
N TYR A 60 -13.79 4.22 7.36
CA TYR A 60 -13.34 2.85 7.60
C TYR A 60 -12.50 2.66 8.87
N GLY A 61 -12.19 3.73 9.61
CA GLY A 61 -11.26 3.65 10.74
C GLY A 61 -11.69 2.68 11.83
N ASP A 62 -12.98 2.62 12.14
CA ASP A 62 -13.51 1.72 13.17
C ASP A 62 -13.39 0.24 12.76
N GLU A 63 -13.52 -0.09 11.47
CA GLU A 63 -13.37 -1.45 10.95
C GLU A 63 -11.90 -1.85 10.88
N ILE A 64 -11.04 -0.97 10.38
CA ILE A 64 -9.59 -1.20 10.28
C ILE A 64 -8.98 -1.45 11.67
N LEU A 65 -9.35 -0.64 12.67
CA LEU A 65 -8.84 -0.80 14.04
C LEU A 65 -9.35 -2.06 14.73
N LYS A 66 -10.51 -2.57 14.31
CA LYS A 66 -11.06 -3.82 14.84
C LYS A 66 -10.30 -5.02 14.30
N ASP A 67 -10.04 -5.06 13.00
CA ASP A 67 -9.27 -6.13 12.36
C ASP A 67 -7.83 -6.18 12.91
N GLU A 68 -7.19 -5.03 13.12
CA GLU A 68 -5.83 -4.97 13.69
C GLU A 68 -5.78 -5.64 15.08
N HIS A 69 -6.86 -5.58 15.86
CA HIS A 69 -6.92 -6.18 17.19
C HIS A 69 -7.22 -7.69 17.20
N GLU A 70 -7.83 -8.24 16.14
CA GLU A 70 -8.20 -9.65 16.05
C GLU A 70 -7.02 -10.56 15.66
N ASP A 71 -6.01 -10.03 14.96
CA ASP A 71 -4.85 -10.80 14.47
C ASP A 71 -3.69 -10.95 15.48
N TYR A 72 -3.68 -10.19 16.59
CA TYR A 72 -2.63 -10.35 17.62
C TYR A 72 -2.76 -11.64 18.44
N ASP A 73 -3.87 -12.37 18.31
CA ASP A 73 -4.04 -13.72 18.87
C ASP A 73 -3.58 -14.82 17.89
N GLU A 74 -2.85 -14.48 16.81
CA GLU A 74 -2.14 -15.48 16.02
C GLU A 74 -1.05 -16.16 16.86
N PRO A 75 -0.98 -17.50 16.88
CA PRO A 75 0.04 -18.20 17.65
C PRO A 75 1.41 -17.88 17.06
N ASP A 76 2.36 -17.46 17.90
CA ASP A 76 3.77 -17.28 17.53
C ASP A 76 4.26 -18.43 16.64
N ILE A 77 4.42 -18.15 15.35
CA ILE A 77 4.88 -19.12 14.37
C ILE A 77 6.38 -19.32 14.62
N ASP A 78 6.75 -20.37 15.36
CA ASP A 78 8.15 -20.72 15.60
C ASP A 78 8.89 -20.94 14.26
N PRO A 79 9.83 -20.04 13.88
CA PRO A 79 10.57 -20.16 12.62
C PRO A 79 11.37 -21.46 12.54
N SER A 80 11.78 -22.00 13.69
CA SER A 80 12.53 -23.26 13.81
C SER A 80 11.74 -24.47 13.32
N LYS A 81 10.41 -24.36 13.26
CA LYS A 81 9.51 -25.41 12.77
C LYS A 81 9.57 -25.58 11.25
N PHE A 82 10.05 -24.56 10.53
CA PHE A 82 10.21 -24.55 9.08
C PHE A 82 11.69 -24.62 8.63
N GLU A 83 12.63 -24.52 9.58
CA GLU A 83 14.03 -24.77 9.31
C GLU A 83 14.23 -26.26 8.98
N LYS A 84 14.43 -26.56 7.69
CA LYS A 84 14.81 -27.90 7.26
C LYS A 84 16.15 -28.22 7.91
N ARG A 85 16.20 -29.31 8.69
CA ARG A 85 17.45 -29.78 9.31
C ARG A 85 18.54 -29.87 8.24
N LYS A 86 19.76 -29.43 8.62
CA LYS A 86 20.97 -29.43 7.79
C LYS A 86 21.20 -30.76 7.04
N GLU A 87 20.75 -31.87 7.60
CA GLU A 87 20.75 -33.21 6.98
C GLU A 87 20.10 -33.27 5.58
N VAL A 88 19.10 -32.41 5.29
CA VAL A 88 18.45 -32.33 3.96
C VAL A 88 19.32 -31.60 2.94
N TRP A 89 20.23 -30.73 3.40
CA TRP A 89 21.18 -30.02 2.56
C TRP A 89 22.39 -30.90 2.20
N ASP A 90 22.80 -31.77 3.11
CA ASP A 90 23.93 -32.68 2.90
C ASP A 90 23.69 -33.64 1.70
N GLU A 91 22.43 -34.03 1.42
CA GLU A 91 22.09 -34.90 0.28
C GLU A 91 22.15 -34.19 -1.09
N PHE A 92 22.13 -32.85 -1.12
CA PHE A 92 22.32 -32.06 -2.34
C PHE A 92 23.75 -31.55 -2.53
N GLU A 93 24.59 -31.54 -1.47
CA GLU A 93 26.01 -31.18 -1.60
C GLU A 93 26.83 -32.24 -2.34
N ASP A 94 26.45 -33.52 -2.23
CA ASP A 94 27.12 -34.62 -2.94
C ASP A 94 26.83 -34.66 -4.46
N ASP A 95 25.82 -33.91 -4.94
CA ASP A 95 25.51 -33.78 -6.37
C ASP A 95 26.23 -32.57 -7.03
N ILE A 96 27.11 -31.87 -6.29
CA ILE A 96 27.97 -30.78 -6.81
C ILE A 96 29.20 -31.36 -7.53
N GLU A 97 28.95 -32.19 -8.55
CA GLU A 97 29.89 -32.40 -9.66
C GLU A 97 30.03 -31.12 -10.53
N LEU A 98 29.34 -30.03 -10.15
CA LEU A 98 29.36 -28.70 -10.78
C LEU A 98 30.43 -27.74 -10.22
N LYS A 99 31.18 -28.12 -9.18
CA LYS A 99 32.23 -27.26 -8.58
C LYS A 99 33.51 -27.18 -9.40
N GLU A 100 33.76 -28.13 -10.30
CA GLU A 100 34.94 -28.07 -11.18
C GLU A 100 34.75 -27.11 -12.37
N GLY A 101 33.51 -26.77 -12.74
CA GLY A 101 33.22 -25.86 -13.85
C GLY A 101 33.19 -24.37 -13.50
N MET A 102 33.13 -24.01 -12.21
CA MET A 102 32.88 -22.62 -11.78
C MET A 102 34.12 -21.89 -11.22
N LYS A 103 35.28 -22.56 -11.14
CA LYS A 103 36.53 -21.92 -10.74
C LYS A 103 36.96 -20.78 -11.69
N ASP A 104 36.52 -20.81 -12.94
CA ASP A 104 36.78 -19.74 -13.92
C ASP A 104 35.80 -18.55 -13.82
N ALA A 105 34.77 -18.62 -12.95
CA ALA A 105 33.80 -17.53 -12.75
C ALA A 105 34.04 -16.72 -11.45
N VAL A 106 34.90 -17.21 -10.56
CA VAL A 106 35.21 -16.55 -9.26
C VAL A 106 35.97 -15.23 -9.44
N ASP A 107 36.74 -15.08 -10.53
CA ASP A 107 37.45 -13.82 -10.80
C ASP A 107 36.52 -12.65 -11.20
N ILE A 108 35.23 -12.90 -11.47
CA ILE A 108 34.27 -11.87 -11.91
C ILE A 108 33.52 -11.22 -10.73
N GLU A 109 33.29 -11.95 -9.63
CA GLU A 109 32.51 -11.43 -8.50
C GLU A 109 33.25 -10.34 -7.71
N ASP A 110 34.58 -10.46 -7.55
CA ASP A 110 35.37 -9.45 -6.82
C ASP A 110 35.47 -8.11 -7.57
N GLU A 111 35.33 -8.10 -8.91
CA GLU A 111 35.28 -6.88 -9.72
C GLU A 111 33.88 -6.23 -9.71
N ALA A 112 32.81 -7.02 -9.57
CA ALA A 112 31.44 -6.51 -9.55
C ALA A 112 31.09 -5.70 -8.29
N TRP A 113 31.80 -5.93 -7.18
CA TRP A 113 31.59 -5.19 -5.92
C TRP A 113 32.45 -3.93 -5.79
N ASN A 114 33.42 -3.70 -6.70
CA ASN A 114 34.25 -2.49 -6.76
C ASN A 114 33.61 -1.32 -7.55
N ILE A 115 32.27 -1.27 -7.62
CA ILE A 115 31.50 -0.20 -8.29
C ILE A 115 31.29 1.03 -7.38
N PHE A 116 31.70 0.98 -6.12
CA PHE A 116 31.79 2.18 -5.28
C PHE A 116 33.20 2.76 -5.37
N ASP A 117 33.44 3.50 -6.45
CA ASP A 117 34.57 4.41 -6.56
C ASP A 117 34.28 5.65 -5.67
N ASP A 118 35.02 5.78 -4.57
CA ASP A 118 34.90 6.82 -3.54
C ASP A 118 35.23 8.23 -4.09
N GLU A 119 35.62 8.34 -5.37
CA GLU A 119 36.02 9.56 -6.07
C GLU A 119 34.83 10.31 -6.74
N ALA A 120 33.62 9.73 -6.75
CA ALA A 120 32.42 10.36 -7.33
C ALA A 120 31.59 11.22 -6.33
N LEU A 121 32.11 11.42 -5.11
CA LEU A 121 31.52 12.29 -4.08
C LEU A 121 32.31 13.62 -3.93
N GLU A 122 32.99 14.07 -4.99
CA GLU A 122 33.47 15.45 -5.05
C GLU A 122 32.27 16.41 -5.03
N GLU A 123 32.19 17.18 -3.94
CA GLU A 123 31.40 18.38 -3.72
C GLU A 123 31.17 19.19 -5.01
N ASP A 124 29.97 19.11 -5.58
CA ASP A 124 29.40 20.24 -6.31
C ASP A 124 28.98 21.30 -5.27
N GLU A 125 29.95 22.02 -4.69
CA GLU A 125 29.70 23.38 -4.17
C GLU A 125 29.45 24.28 -5.39
N ALA A 126 28.24 24.23 -5.92
CA ALA A 126 27.77 25.19 -6.90
C ALA A 126 27.57 26.54 -6.21
N ASP A 127 28.47 27.48 -6.51
CA ASP A 127 28.38 28.91 -6.22
C ASP A 127 27.03 29.49 -6.71
N ASP A 128 26.03 29.60 -5.83
CA ASP A 128 24.84 30.43 -6.05
C ASP A 128 25.11 31.83 -5.48
N ASP A 129 25.84 32.64 -6.25
CA ASP A 129 25.85 34.10 -6.14
C ASP A 129 24.44 34.63 -6.45
N LEU A 130 23.62 34.80 -5.42
CA LEU A 130 22.39 35.61 -5.49
C LEU A 130 22.65 37.00 -4.93
N ASP A 131 22.99 37.92 -5.84
CA ASP A 131 22.90 39.36 -5.64
C ASP A 131 21.48 39.73 -5.18
N ILE A 132 21.32 39.99 -3.88
CA ILE A 132 20.14 40.68 -3.33
C ILE A 132 20.26 42.16 -3.72
N ASP A 133 19.63 42.51 -4.84
CA ASP A 133 19.18 43.88 -5.09
C ASP A 133 18.01 44.18 -4.15
N SER A 134 18.31 44.78 -3.00
CA SER A 134 17.31 45.46 -2.18
C SER A 134 17.39 46.96 -2.44
N ASP A 135 16.65 47.40 -3.46
CA ASP A 135 16.32 48.80 -3.67
C ASP A 135 15.52 49.37 -2.48
N ASN A 136 16.09 50.44 -1.93
CA ASN A 136 15.45 51.73 -1.62
C ASN A 136 14.63 51.91 -0.31
N ASP A 137 15.21 52.72 0.60
CA ASP A 137 14.52 53.54 1.62
C ASP A 137 14.36 54.97 1.06
#